data_AF-A0AA41VWK6-F1
#
_entry.id   AF-A0AA41VWK6-F1
#
_cell.length_a   1.000
_cell.length_b   1.000
_cell.length_c   1.000
_cell.angle_alpha   90.00
_cell.angle_beta   90.00
_cell.angle_gamma   90.00
#
_symmetry.space_group_name_H-M   'P 1'
#
loop_
_entity.id
_entity.type
_entity.pdbx_description
1 polymer ?
#
loop_
_entity_poly.entity_id
_entity_poly.type
_entity_poly.pdbx_seq_one_letter_code
_entity_poly.pdbx_strand_id
1 'polypeptide(L)'
;YALGGYNGQNMVSTVEEFDPRKNSWIARDEMKEARGYTTAAVIGESIFVISGLKDGRIVTETVLILFLVRSSFACLSSSAAWVCLFAN
;
A
#
# COMPACT_ATOMS: atom_id res chain seq x y z
N TYR A 1 -1.86 -10.44 -0.40
CA TYR A 1 -0.80 -9.43 -0.44
C TYR A 1 -0.49 -8.97 0.98
N ALA A 2 0.78 -8.75 1.28
CA ALA A 2 1.27 -8.03 2.44
C ALA A 2 1.99 -6.77 1.95
N LEU A 3 1.71 -5.62 2.55
CA LEU A 3 2.15 -4.30 2.07
C LEU A 3 2.82 -3.55 3.21
N GLY A 4 4.13 -3.36 3.10
CA GLY A 4 4.93 -2.67 4.12
C GLY A 4 4.95 -3.40 5.45
N GLY A 5 4.96 -2.62 6.55
CA GLY A 5 5.02 -3.14 7.92
C GLY A 5 6.31 -2.77 8.64
N TYR A 6 6.64 -3.51 9.69
CA TYR A 6 7.82 -3.32 10.53
C TYR A 6 8.61 -4.63 10.64
N ASN A 7 9.89 -4.61 10.26
CA ASN A 7 10.73 -5.82 10.24
C ASN A 7 11.51 -6.07 11.55
N GLY A 8 11.17 -5.36 12.63
CA GLY A 8 11.91 -5.41 13.91
C GLY A 8 13.02 -4.37 14.03
N GLN A 9 13.34 -3.65 12.95
CA GLN A 9 14.29 -2.53 12.98
C GLN A 9 13.69 -1.28 12.35
N ASN A 10 13.19 -1.39 11.12
CA ASN A 10 12.69 -0.29 10.32
C ASN A 10 11.31 -0.59 9.74
N MET A 11 10.60 0.48 9.36
CA MET A 11 9.45 0.33 8.48
C MET A 11 9.94 -0.13 7.10
N VAL A 12 9.18 -0.98 6.43
CA VAL A 12 9.54 -1.52 5.12
C VAL A 12 8.57 -1.07 4.03
N SER A 13 9.07 -0.98 2.80
CA SER A 13 8.31 -0.70 1.57
C SER A 13 7.92 -1.97 0.81
N THR A 14 8.34 -3.14 1.30
CA THR A 14 8.21 -4.42 0.60
C THR A 14 6.75 -4.78 0.36
N VAL A 15 6.47 -5.34 -0.81
CA VAL A 15 5.17 -5.90 -1.15
C VAL A 15 5.35 -7.37 -1.47
N GLU A 16 4.56 -8.20 -0.82
CA GLU A 16 4.63 -9.64 -0.99
C GLU A 16 3.26 -10.21 -1.34
N GLU A 17 3.22 -11.13 -2.29
CA GLU A 17 2.02 -11.86 -2.68
C GLU A 17 2.16 -13.31 -2.25
N PHE A 18 1.19 -13.81 -1.49
CA PHE A 18 1.16 -15.22 -1.13
C PHE A 18 0.58 -16.04 -2.28
N ASP A 19 1.36 -16.98 -2.82
CA ASP A 19 0.91 -17.98 -3.79
C ASP A 19 0.49 -19.25 -3.04
N PRO A 20 -0.82 -19.53 -2.87
CA PRO A 20 -1.29 -20.70 -2.14
C PRO A 20 -0.97 -22.02 -2.85
N ARG A 21 -0.67 -22.01 -4.15
CA ARG A 21 -0.32 -23.23 -4.90
C ARG A 21 1.10 -23.66 -4.60
N LYS A 22 2.00 -22.70 -4.44
CA LYS A 22 3.41 -22.92 -4.08
C LYS A 22 3.63 -22.90 -2.56
N ASN A 23 2.61 -22.47 -1.81
CA ASN A 23 2.68 -22.25 -0.37
C ASN A 23 3.87 -21.35 0.00
N SER A 24 4.08 -20.29 -0.79
CA SER A 24 5.22 -19.40 -0.65
C SER A 24 4.85 -17.96 -0.94
N TRP A 25 5.65 -17.04 -0.42
CA TRP A 25 5.55 -15.63 -0.71
C TRP A 25 6.40 -15.27 -1.92
N ILE A 26 5.87 -14.41 -2.78
CA ILE A 26 6.51 -13.90 -3.97
C ILE A 26 6.68 -12.39 -3.78
N ALA A 27 7.92 -11.91 -3.87
CA ALA A 27 8.20 -10.49 -3.86
C ALA A 27 7.59 -9.80 -5.09
N ARG A 28 6.94 -8.67 -4.87
CA ARG A 28 6.40 -7.77 -5.88
C ARG A 28 7.12 -6.43 -5.85
N ASP A 29 6.77 -5.56 -6.78
CA ASP A 29 7.29 -4.21 -6.83
C ASP A 29 7.10 -3.51 -5.48
N GLU A 30 8.12 -2.80 -5.01
CA GLU A 30 8.07 -2.14 -3.71
C GLU A 30 7.23 -0.86 -3.76
N MET A 31 6.64 -0.50 -2.63
CA MET A 31 6.04 0.81 -2.46
C MET A 31 7.11 1.90 -2.55
N LYS A 32 6.75 3.07 -3.09
CA LYS A 32 7.67 4.23 -3.14
C LYS A 32 8.16 4.68 -1.76
N GLU A 33 7.38 4.40 -0.72
CA GLU A 33 7.61 4.89 0.63
C GLU A 33 7.42 3.74 1.62
N ALA A 34 8.44 3.51 2.45
CA ALA A 34 8.35 2.55 3.55
C ALA A 34 7.36 3.05 4.61
N ARG A 35 6.42 2.20 4.98
CA ARG A 35 5.37 2.53 5.96
C ARG A 35 4.88 1.27 6.67
N GLY A 36 4.56 1.41 7.95
CA GLY A 36 3.93 0.37 8.76
C GLY A 36 2.70 0.90 9.50
N TYR A 37 2.01 0.03 10.23
CA TYR A 37 0.77 0.37 10.98
C TYR A 37 -0.28 1.07 10.10
N THR A 38 -0.40 0.61 8.84
CA THR A 38 -1.30 1.16 7.84
C THR A 38 -2.67 0.50 7.90
N THR A 39 -3.68 1.14 7.31
CA THR A 39 -4.98 0.51 7.02
C THR A 39 -5.07 0.26 5.52
N ALA A 40 -5.62 -0.89 5.12
CA ALA A 40 -5.81 -1.22 3.71
C ALA A 40 -7.27 -1.58 3.40
N ALA A 41 -7.75 -1.18 2.22
CA ALA A 41 -9.06 -1.53 1.70
C ALA A 41 -8.98 -1.91 0.22
N VAL A 42 -9.83 -2.82 -0.24
CA VAL A 42 -9.95 -3.19 -1.65
C VAL A 42 -11.17 -2.48 -2.24
N ILE A 43 -10.98 -1.76 -3.34
CA ILE A 43 -12.08 -1.14 -4.09
C ILE A 43 -11.91 -1.52 -5.56
N GLY A 44 -12.83 -2.32 -6.08
CA GLY A 44 -12.72 -2.91 -7.42
C GLY A 44 -11.47 -3.78 -7.54
N GLU A 45 -10.62 -3.47 -8.52
CA GLU A 45 -9.36 -4.17 -8.79
C GLU A 45 -8.14 -3.47 -8.18
N SER A 46 -8.35 -2.62 -7.17
CA SER A 46 -7.28 -1.83 -6.56
C SER A 46 -7.25 -1.99 -5.04
N ILE A 47 -6.03 -2.06 -4.49
CA ILE A 47 -5.78 -2.00 -3.04
C ILE A 47 -5.37 -0.57 -2.68
N PHE A 48 -6.10 0.02 -1.75
CA PHE A 48 -5.84 1.33 -1.18
C PHE A 48 -5.17 1.15 0.17
N VAL A 49 -3.99 1.73 0.36
CA VAL A 49 -3.28 1.80 1.63
C VAL A 49 -3.37 3.23 2.14
N ILE A 50 -4.04 3.41 3.26
CA ILE A 50 -4.37 4.70 3.86
C ILE A 50 -3.70 4.79 5.23
N SER A 51 -3.16 5.98 5.50
CA SER A 51 -2.46 6.28 6.75
C SER A 51 -1.22 5.41 6.96
N GLY A 52 -0.57 5.58 8.12
CA GLY A 52 0.58 4.78 8.53
C GLY A 52 1.58 5.55 9.36
N LEU A 53 2.66 4.85 9.70
CA LEU A 53 3.83 5.39 10.38
C LEU A 53 5.05 5.25 9.46
N LYS A 54 5.76 6.36 9.28
CA LYS A 54 7.06 6.45 8.62
C LYS A 54 8.02 7.16 9.56
N ASP A 55 9.12 6.52 9.93
CA ASP A 55 10.17 7.09 10.80
C ASP A 55 9.63 7.74 12.09
N GLY A 56 8.63 7.10 12.71
CA GLY A 56 7.99 7.60 13.94
C GLY A 56 6.98 8.74 13.72
N ARG A 57 6.74 9.17 12.48
CA ARG A 57 5.73 10.18 12.12
C ARG A 57 4.50 9.50 11.53
N ILE A 58 3.33 9.93 12.00
CA ILE A 58 2.05 9.53 11.42
C ILE A 58 1.91 10.23 10.06
N VAL A 59 1.72 9.46 8.99
CA VAL A 59 1.52 9.96 7.64
C VAL A 59 0.08 9.71 7.23
N THR A 60 -0.80 10.67 7.54
CA THR A 60 -2.24 10.61 7.20
C THR A 60 -2.56 11.21 5.82
N GLU A 61 -1.63 11.96 5.21
CA GLU A 61 -1.88 12.77 4.01
C GLU A 61 -1.66 12.02 2.68
N THR A 62 -1.24 10.75 2.73
CA THR A 62 -0.85 10.00 1.53
C THR A 62 -1.63 8.71 1.39
N VAL A 63 -2.47 8.64 0.35
CA VAL A 63 -3.14 7.41 -0.08
C VAL A 63 -2.29 6.75 -1.16
N LEU A 64 -1.89 5.50 -0.92
CA LEU A 64 -1.17 4.68 -1.89
C LEU A 64 -2.15 3.71 -2.55
N ILE A 65 -2.20 3.70 -3.87
CA ILE A 65 -3.07 2.83 -4.66
C ILE A 65 -2.19 1.82 -5.39
N LEU A 66 -2.49 0.55 -5.18
CA LEU A 66 -1.92 -0.58 -5.92
C LEU A 66 -2.99 -1.14 -6.87
N PHE A 67 -2.71 -1.14 -8.16
CA PHE A 67 -3.57 -1.79 -9.16
C PHE A 67 -3.24 -3.27 -9.28
N LEU A 68 -4.23 -4.15 -9.12
CA LEU A 68 -4.02 -5.62 -9.14
C LEU A 68 -3.82 -6.17 -10.55
N VAL A 69 -4.31 -5.47 -11.59
CA VAL A 69 -4.22 -5.91 -13.00
C VAL A 69 -2.95 -5.41 -13.71
N ARG A 70 -2.31 -4.39 -13.14
CA ARG A 70 -1.03 -3.85 -13.60
C ARG A 70 -0.22 -3.56 -12.35
N SER A 71 0.70 -4.45 -11.96
CA SER A 71 1.63 -4.28 -10.83
C SER A 71 2.32 -2.92 -10.87
N SER A 72 1.65 -1.89 -10.36
CA SER A 72 2.03 -0.49 -10.52
C SER A 72 1.37 0.32 -9.42
N PHE A 73 2.14 1.28 -8.90
CA PHE A 73 1.74 2.12 -7.79
C PHE A 73 1.45 3.54 -8.24
N ALA A 74 0.33 4.09 -7.76
CA ALA A 74 0.05 5.53 -7.81
C ALA A 74 0.04 6.09 -6.39
N CYS A 75 0.67 7.26 -6.21
CA CYS A 75 0.67 8.00 -4.95
C CYS A 75 -0.19 9.25 -5.16
N LEU A 76 -1.21 9.45 -4.33
CA LEU A 76 -2.03 10.66 -4.35
C LEU A 76 -1.89 11.37 -3.00
N SER A 77 -1.50 12.64 -3.02
CA SER A 77 -1.46 13.50 -1.83
C SER A 77 -2.82 14.15 -1.60
N SER A 78 -3.19 14.41 -0.35
CA SER A 78 -4.41 15.13 0.04
C SER A 78 -4.52 16.56 -0.53
N SER A 79 -3.41 17.15 -0.98
CA SER A 79 -3.39 18.42 -1.71
C SER A 79 -3.90 18.31 -3.15
N ALA A 80 -4.06 17.10 -3.69
CA ALA A 80 -4.94 16.83 -4.81
C ALA A 80 -6.36 16.67 -4.26
N ALA A 81 -7.02 17.81 -4.03
CA ALA A 81 -8.47 17.88 -3.96
C ALA A 81 -9.07 17.02 -5.08
N TRP A 82 -10.19 16.35 -4.82
CA TRP A 82 -10.91 15.48 -5.77
C TRP A 82 -10.39 14.03 -5.88
N VAL A 83 -10.28 13.30 -4.77
CA VAL A 83 -10.61 11.86 -4.86
C VAL A 83 -12.13 11.78 -4.89
N CYS A 84 -12.69 12.02 -6.08
CA CYS A 84 -14.07 11.75 -6.42
C CYS A 84 -14.36 10.27 -6.14
N LEU A 85 -14.87 9.99 -4.96
CA LEU A 85 -15.76 8.85 -4.72
C LEU A 85 -17.07 9.15 -5.46
N PHE A 86 -17.06 8.98 -6.78
CA PHE A 86 -18.27 8.61 -7.50
C PHE A 86 -18.04 7.21 -8.04
N ALA A 87 -18.37 6.24 -7.20
CA ALA A 87 -18.77 4.93 -7.68
C ALA A 87 -20.18 5.10 -8.27
N ASN A 88 -20.27 5.13 -9.59
CA ASN A 88 -21.40 4.63 -10.36
C ASN A 88 -20.88 4.07 -11.68
#